data_AF-A0A955EDC0-F1
#
_entry.id   AF-A0A955EDC0-F1
#
_cell.length_a   1.000
_cell.length_b   1.000
_cell.length_c   1.000
_cell.angle_alpha   90.00
_cell.angle_beta   90.00
_cell.angle_gamma   90.00
#
_symmetry.space_group_name_H-M   'P 1'
#
loop_
_entity.id
_entity.type
_entity.pdbx_description
1 polymer ?
#
loop_
_entity_poly.entity_id
_entity_poly.type
_entity_poly.pdbx_seq_one_letter_code
_entity_poly.pdbx_strand_id
1 'polypeptide(L)'
;SQLAINAGVRVPVAVFMAEDFELVSTFGDRTLSRYRALADRLLGAACELPHAPIGDHEVADTLQDWVNEFERVQLLLRLSTRLRQKHGD
;
A
#
# COMPACT_ATOMS: atom_id res chain seq x y z
N SER A 1 11.65 0.07 19.26
CA SER A 1 11.78 0.96 18.09
C SER A 1 10.38 1.29 17.60
N GLN A 2 10.10 2.54 17.24
CA GLN A 2 8.82 2.97 16.69
C GLN A 2 8.94 3.03 15.17
N LEU A 3 8.01 2.42 14.43
CA LEU A 3 7.97 2.53 12.97
C LEU A 3 7.53 3.95 12.59
N ALA A 4 8.38 4.66 11.85
CA ALA A 4 8.12 6.02 11.37
C ALA A 4 8.19 6.05 9.84
N ILE A 5 7.27 6.77 9.21
CA ILE A 5 7.22 6.97 7.76
C ILE A 5 7.46 8.46 7.50
N ASN A 6 8.50 8.78 6.72
CA ASN A 6 8.91 10.15 6.43
C ASN A 6 9.09 11.00 7.71
N ALA A 7 9.86 10.48 8.67
CA ALA A 7 10.10 11.06 10.00
C ALA A 7 8.84 11.34 10.84
N GLY A 8 7.66 10.92 10.39
CA GLY A 8 6.40 11.06 11.09
C GLY A 8 5.92 9.75 11.69
N VAL A 9 5.24 9.84 12.83
CA VAL A 9 4.40 8.74 13.37
C VAL A 9 3.11 8.70 12.56
N ARG A 10 3.26 8.35 11.28
CA ARG A 10 2.12 8.02 10.44
C ARG A 10 1.55 6.72 10.97
N VAL A 11 0.24 6.56 10.88
CA VAL A 11 -0.41 5.30 11.24
C VAL A 11 -0.28 4.38 10.04
N PRO A 12 0.66 3.41 10.01
CA PRO A 12 0.59 2.34 9.04
C PRO A 12 -0.70 1.57 9.31
N VAL A 13 -1.52 1.38 8.29
CA VAL A 13 -2.74 0.58 8.44
C VAL A 13 -2.40 -0.91 8.55
N ALA A 14 -1.29 -1.35 7.94
CA ALA A 14 -0.85 -2.73 8.01
C ALA A 14 0.68 -2.88 8.11
N VAL A 15 1.11 -3.86 8.90
CA VAL A 15 2.46 -4.42 8.91
C VAL A 15 2.32 -5.88 8.50
N PHE A 16 2.95 -6.25 7.40
CA PHE A 16 3.01 -7.62 6.93
C PHE A 16 4.24 -8.30 7.50
N MET A 17 4.02 -9.46 8.10
CA MET A 17 5.07 -10.27 8.70
C MET A 17 4.96 -11.70 8.18
N ALA A 18 6.10 -12.38 8.08
CA ALA A 18 6.12 -13.82 7.89
C ALA A 18 5.53 -14.54 9.12
N GLU A 19 5.29 -15.83 9.00
CA GLU A 19 4.78 -16.67 10.11
C GLU A 19 5.71 -16.69 11.34
N ASP A 20 6.99 -16.37 11.18
CA ASP A 20 7.96 -16.18 12.27
C ASP A 20 8.20 -14.72 12.64
N PHE A 21 7.26 -13.84 12.30
CA PHE A 21 7.26 -12.42 12.64
C PHE A 21 8.38 -11.59 12.00
N GLU A 22 9.14 -12.17 11.08
CA GLU A 22 10.08 -11.40 10.26
C GLU A 22 9.32 -10.39 9.40
N LEU A 23 9.75 -9.13 9.43
CA LEU A 23 9.11 -8.05 8.70
C LEU A 23 9.19 -8.29 7.19
N VAL A 24 8.06 -8.15 6.50
CA VAL A 24 7.97 -8.29 5.04
C VAL A 24 7.74 -6.95 4.36
N SER A 25 6.73 -6.21 4.80
CA SER A 25 6.42 -4.88 4.29
C SER A 25 5.54 -4.09 5.26
N THR A 26 5.42 -2.80 5.00
CA THR A 26 4.49 -1.89 5.68
C THR A 26 3.63 -1.24 4.60
N PHE A 27 2.34 -1.07 4.87
CA PHE A 27 1.40 -0.55 3.88
C PHE A 27 0.29 0.27 4.52
N GLY A 28 -0.32 1.14 3.71
CA GLY A 28 -1.61 1.75 4.02
C GLY A 28 -1.62 3.08 4.78
N ASP A 29 -0.53 3.85 4.89
CA ASP A 29 -0.63 5.29 5.26
C ASP A 29 -1.55 6.02 4.26
N ARG A 30 -1.15 6.00 2.97
CA ARG A 30 -2.04 6.21 1.83
C ARG A 30 -1.56 5.30 0.71
N THR A 31 -2.49 4.71 -0.04
CA THR A 31 -2.15 3.93 -1.22
C THR A 31 -1.63 4.85 -2.34
N LEU A 32 -1.03 4.26 -3.38
CA LEU A 32 -0.55 5.02 -4.53
C LEU A 32 -1.69 5.77 -5.22
N SER A 33 -2.83 5.11 -5.40
CA SER A 33 -4.02 5.71 -6.01
C SER A 33 -4.52 6.90 -5.19
N ARG A 34 -4.51 6.79 -3.84
CA ARG A 34 -4.87 7.93 -2.99
C ARG A 34 -3.87 9.07 -3.07
N TYR A 35 -2.57 8.79 -3.19
CA TYR A 35 -1.56 9.83 -3.37
C TYR A 35 -1.70 10.54 -4.72
N ARG A 36 -2.01 9.82 -5.80
CA ARG A 36 -2.29 10.42 -7.13
C ARG A 36 -3.51 11.32 -7.07
N ALA A 37 -4.62 10.83 -6.50
CA ALA A 37 -5.84 11.63 -6.35
C ALA A 37 -5.63 12.86 -5.44
N LEU A 38 -4.68 12.84 -4.52
CA LEU A 38 -4.28 14.03 -3.75
C LEU A 38 -3.38 14.96 -4.56
N ALA A 39 -2.41 14.42 -5.30
CA ALA A 39 -1.54 15.19 -6.16
C ALA A 39 -2.34 15.95 -7.23
N ASP A 40 -3.31 15.30 -7.86
CA ASP A 40 -4.18 15.92 -8.87
C ASP A 40 -4.97 17.10 -8.27
N ARG A 41 -5.50 16.94 -7.05
CA ARG A 41 -6.26 17.99 -6.35
C ARG A 41 -5.38 19.14 -5.84
N LEU A 42 -4.18 18.84 -5.33
CA LEU A 42 -3.34 19.82 -4.63
C LEU A 42 -2.29 20.49 -5.54
N LEU A 43 -1.87 19.81 -6.60
CA LEU A 43 -0.81 20.26 -7.51
C LEU A 43 -1.35 20.59 -8.92
N GLY A 44 -2.60 20.22 -9.22
CA GLY A 44 -3.27 20.57 -10.47
C GLY A 44 -3.70 22.05 -10.55
N ALA A 45 -4.14 22.49 -11.74
CA ALA A 45 -4.74 23.81 -11.89
C ALA A 45 -6.02 23.86 -11.03
N ALA A 46 -6.01 24.67 -9.98
CA ALA A 46 -7.06 24.78 -8.94
C ALA A 46 -8.44 25.26 -9.44
N CYS A 47 -8.70 25.21 -10.75
CA CYS A 47 -10.02 25.45 -11.30
C CYS A 47 -10.81 24.14 -11.26
N GLU A 48 -11.53 23.93 -10.16
CA GLU A 48 -12.62 22.96 -10.15
C GLU A 48 -13.65 23.43 -11.19
N LEU A 49 -13.57 22.86 -12.39
CA LEU A 49 -14.61 23.05 -13.39
C LEU A 49 -15.89 22.47 -12.79
N PRO A 50 -16.99 23.24 -12.70
CA PRO A 50 -18.27 22.68 -12.32
C PRO A 50 -18.56 21.53 -13.30
N HIS A 51 -18.86 20.34 -12.76
CA HIS A 51 -19.14 19.10 -13.52
C HIS A 51 -17.92 18.35 -14.09
N ALA A 52 -16.68 18.66 -13.68
CA ALA A 52 -15.58 17.73 -13.95
C ALA A 52 -15.91 16.36 -13.34
N PRO A 53 -15.78 15.25 -14.09
CA PRO A 53 -16.03 13.93 -13.54
C PRO A 53 -15.06 13.69 -12.39
N ILE A 54 -15.60 13.54 -11.18
CA ILE A 54 -14.84 13.01 -10.05
C ILE A 54 -14.51 11.58 -10.46
N GLY A 55 -13.23 11.22 -10.52
CA GLY A 55 -12.82 9.90 -11.00
C GLY A 55 -13.57 8.80 -10.25
N ASP A 56 -14.52 8.16 -10.93
CA ASP A 56 -15.46 7.18 -10.36
C ASP A 56 -14.77 5.93 -9.80
N HIS A 57 -13.45 5.82 -10.00
CA HIS A 57 -12.64 4.65 -9.71
C HIS A 57 -11.75 4.79 -8.47
N GLU A 58 -11.68 5.93 -7.77
CA GLU A 58 -10.71 6.10 -6.66
C GLU A 58 -10.81 5.00 -5.58
N VAL A 59 -12.04 4.61 -5.22
CA VAL A 59 -12.29 3.53 -4.25
C VAL A 59 -11.86 2.17 -4.82
N ALA A 60 -12.18 1.89 -6.07
CA ALA A 60 -11.82 0.64 -6.74
C ALA A 60 -10.30 0.53 -6.91
N ASP A 61 -9.64 1.61 -7.31
CA ASP A 61 -8.18 1.67 -7.48
C ASP A 61 -7.47 1.53 -6.13
N THR A 62 -7.99 2.17 -5.09
CA THR A 62 -7.48 2.01 -3.72
C THR A 62 -7.65 0.57 -3.23
N LEU A 63 -8.79 -0.08 -3.51
CA LEU A 63 -8.99 -1.49 -3.20
C LEU A 63 -8.01 -2.37 -3.98
N GLN A 64 -7.83 -2.10 -5.27
CA GLN A 64 -6.90 -2.85 -6.11
C GLN A 64 -5.46 -2.72 -5.60
N ASP A 65 -5.05 -1.54 -5.12
CA ASP A 65 -3.74 -1.36 -4.49
C ASP A 65 -3.55 -2.29 -3.27
N TRP A 66 -4.60 -2.48 -2.46
CA TRP A 66 -4.56 -3.46 -1.36
C TRP A 66 -4.45 -4.89 -1.86
N VAL A 67 -5.28 -5.29 -2.83
CA VAL A 67 -5.23 -6.63 -3.42
C VAL A 67 -3.85 -6.94 -3.97
N ASN A 68 -3.25 -5.98 -4.69
CA ASN A 68 -1.91 -6.10 -5.24
C ASN A 68 -0.86 -6.29 -4.13
N GLU A 69 -0.95 -5.56 -3.02
CA GLU A 69 0.01 -5.72 -1.92
C GLU A 69 -0.13 -7.08 -1.22
N PHE A 70 -1.36 -7.55 -0.98
CA PHE A 70 -1.59 -8.89 -0.43
C PHE A 70 -1.02 -9.99 -1.34
N GLU A 71 -1.32 -9.91 -2.65
CA GLU A 71 -0.79 -10.86 -3.63
C GLU A 71 0.74 -10.83 -3.67
N ARG A 72 1.34 -9.63 -3.71
CA ARG A 72 2.79 -9.45 -3.70
C ARG A 72 3.44 -10.06 -2.47
N VAL A 73 2.88 -9.82 -1.27
CA VAL A 73 3.38 -10.38 0.00
C VAL A 73 3.25 -11.90 0.00
N GLN A 74 2.10 -12.42 -0.42
CA GLN A 74 1.86 -13.86 -0.49
C GLN A 74 2.87 -14.55 -1.43
N LEU A 75 3.09 -13.99 -2.62
CA LEU A 75 4.06 -14.51 -3.59
C LEU A 75 5.50 -14.43 -3.05
N LEU A 76 5.87 -13.31 -2.42
CA LEU A 76 7.19 -13.16 -1.78
C LEU A 76 7.42 -14.27 -0.75
N LEU A 77 6.45 -14.52 0.13
CA LEU A 77 6.56 -15.54 1.17
C LEU A 77 6.60 -16.95 0.58
N ARG A 78 5.74 -17.26 -0.41
CA ARG A 78 5.73 -18.58 -1.05
C ARG A 78 7.04 -18.90 -1.78
N LEU A 79 7.65 -17.90 -2.40
CA LEU A 79 8.90 -18.02 -3.16
C LEU A 79 10.17 -17.85 -2.31
N SER A 80 10.03 -17.53 -1.02
CA SER A 80 11.16 -17.27 -0.11
C SER A 80 12.01 -18.53 0.08
N THR A 81 13.29 -18.45 -0.27
CA THR A 81 14.26 -19.54 -0.05
C THR A 81 14.35 -19.95 1.42
N ARG A 82 14.32 -18.96 2.32
CA ARG A 82 14.33 -19.15 3.78
C ARG A 82 13.15 -19.98 4.26
N LEU A 83 11.94 -19.63 3.84
CA LEU A 83 10.73 -20.33 4.26
C LEU A 83 10.62 -21.71 3.62
N ARG A 84 11.00 -21.85 2.34
CA ARG A 84 11.06 -23.15 1.67
C ARG A 84 12.01 -24.12 2.39
N GLN A 85 13.21 -23.66 2.75
CA GLN A 85 14.14 -24.43 3.57
C GLN A 85 13.55 -24.80 4.95
N LYS A 86 12.89 -23.85 5.62
CA LYS A 86 12.25 -24.07 6.92
C LYS A 86 11.16 -25.15 6.87
N HIS A 87 10.39 -25.20 5.79
CA HIS A 87 9.28 -26.14 5.63
C HIS A 87 9.65 -27.43 4.87
N GLY A 88 10.86 -27.52 4.31
CA GLY A 88 11.29 -28.68 3.52
C GLY A 88 10.63 -28.78 2.14
N ASP A 89 10.28 -27.64 1.54
CA ASP A 89 9.74 -27.52 0.17
C ASP A 89 10.81 -27.21 -0.89
#